data_AF-A0A510PJT1-F1
#
_entry.id   AF-A0A510PJT1-F1
#
_cell.length_a   1.000
_cell.length_b   1.000
_cell.length_c   1.000
_cell.angle_alpha   90.00
_cell.angle_beta   90.00
_cell.angle_gamma   90.00
#
_symmetry.space_group_name_H-M   'P 1'
#
loop_
_entity.id
_entity.type
_entity.pdbx_description
1 polymer ?
#
loop_
_entity_poly.entity_id
_entity_poly.type
_entity_poly.pdbx_seq_one_letter_code
_entity_poly.pdbx_strand_id
1 'polypeptide(L)' 'MALYIELKGKNIEQAYDQLLSTLNHYYLQKRHKESKKECYIVASRVPKAGTNVQVYQARLKQSHPKVSLKVRSMKAEITI' A
#
# COMPACT_ATOMS: atom_id res chain seq x y z
N MET A 1 -12.83 -6.28 -3.19
CA MET A 1 -12.72 -4.85 -3.56
C MET A 1 -11.24 -4.53 -3.59
N ALA A 2 -10.73 -3.98 -4.69
CA ALA A 2 -9.32 -3.61 -4.80
C ALA A 2 -9.19 -2.09 -4.63
N LEU A 3 -8.29 -1.64 -3.76
CA LEU A 3 -8.07 -0.22 -3.48
C LEU A 3 -6.70 0.16 -4.04
N TYR A 4 -6.69 0.71 -5.25
CA TYR A 4 -5.47 1.14 -5.90
C TYR A 4 -5.14 2.56 -5.46
N ILE A 5 -4.01 2.73 -4.76
CA ILE A 5 -3.47 4.03 -4.41
C ILE A 5 -2.19 4.23 -5.25
N GLU A 6 -2.33 4.86 -6.41
CA GLU A 6 -1.17 5.27 -7.21
C GLU A 6 -0.60 6.57 -6.64
N LEU A 7 0.70 6.60 -6.37
CA LEU A 7 1.38 7.79 -5.87
C LEU A 7 2.65 8.06 -6.67
N LYS A 8 2.88 9.30 -7.07
CA LYS A 8 4.06 9.71 -7.83
C LYS A 8 5.17 10.14 -6.87
N GLY A 9 6.26 9.39 -6.74
CA GLY A 9 7.44 9.87 -5.99
C GLY A 9 8.38 8.82 -5.39
N LYS A 10 9.31 9.30 -4.56
CA LYS A 10 10.37 8.52 -3.85
C LYS A 10 10.06 8.24 -2.37
N ASN A 11 9.05 8.88 -1.78
CA ASN A 11 8.81 8.82 -0.33
C ASN A 11 7.76 7.77 0.05
N ILE A 12 8.20 6.52 0.18
CA ILE A 12 7.35 5.36 0.52
C ILE A 12 6.70 5.52 1.90
N GLU A 13 7.35 6.20 2.85
CA GLU A 13 6.82 6.43 4.20
C GLU A 13 5.58 7.31 4.17
N GLN A 14 5.65 8.47 3.51
CA GLN A 14 4.48 9.35 3.34
C GLN A 14 3.33 8.64 2.62
N ALA A 15 3.66 7.79 1.63
CA ALA A 15 2.67 6.97 0.94
C ALA A 15 1.99 5.96 1.88
N TYR A 16 2.78 5.33 2.76
CA TYR A 16 2.27 4.42 3.78
C TYR A 16 1.34 5.13 4.77
N ASP A 17 1.72 6.33 5.24
CA ASP A 17 0.90 7.09 6.19
C ASP A 17 -0.44 7.54 5.60
N GLN A 18 -0.45 8.01 4.35
CA GLN A 18 -1.68 8.34 3.64
C GLN A 18 -2.59 7.12 3.45
N LEU A 19 -1.99 5.98 3.10
CA LEU A 19 -2.70 4.72 2.96
C LEU A 19 -3.33 4.28 4.29
N LEU A 20 -2.59 4.39 5.39
CA LEU A 20 -3.07 4.04 6.72
C LEU A 20 -4.23 4.95 7.14
N SER A 21 -4.13 6.26 6.92
CA SER A 21 -5.20 7.22 7.19
C SER A 21 -6.48 6.89 6.40
N THR A 22 -6.33 6.56 5.11
CA THR A 22 -7.44 6.16 4.25
C THR A 22 -8.10 4.87 4.75
N LEU A 23 -7.30 3.84 5.05
CA LEU A 23 -7.81 2.56 5.56
C LEU A 23 -8.52 2.72 6.90
N ASN A 24 -7.96 3.50 7.82
CA ASN A 24 -8.59 3.79 9.11
C ASN A 24 -9.96 4.42 8.91
N HIS A 25 -10.08 5.41 8.02
CA HIS A 25 -11.37 6.02 7.68
C HIS A 25 -12.37 4.98 7.13
N TYR A 26 -11.93 4.11 6.20
CA TYR A 26 -12.79 3.04 5.65
C TYR A 26 -13.20 1.99 6.68
N TYR A 27 -12.34 1.66 7.65
CA TYR A 27 -12.64 0.69 8.71
C TYR A 27 -13.70 1.19 9.71
N LEU A 28 -13.81 2.51 9.87
CA LEU A 28 -14.90 3.13 10.64
C LEU A 28 -16.26 2.95 9.96
N GLN A 29 -16.29 2.72 8.65
CA GLN A 29 -17.53 2.48 7.90
C GLN A 29 -17.93 0.99 7.97
N LYS A 30 -19.03 0.68 8.68
CA LYS A 30 -19.54 -0.70 8.90
C LYS A 30 -19.64 -1.53 7.62
N ARG A 31 -20.02 -0.91 6.48
CA ARG A 31 -20.15 -1.56 5.17
C ARG A 31 -18.84 -2.15 4.62
N HIS A 32 -17.70 -1.59 5.02
CA HIS A 32 -16.40 -1.92 4.42
C HIS A 32 -15.48 -2.69 5.37
N LYS A 33 -15.85 -2.87 6.64
CA LYS A 33 -15.04 -3.51 7.70
C LYS A 33 -14.62 -4.95 7.36
N GLU A 34 -15.50 -5.71 6.73
CA GLU A 34 -15.27 -7.13 6.41
C GLU A 34 -14.63 -7.37 5.04
N SER A 35 -14.55 -6.33 4.20
CA SER A 35 -14.03 -6.48 2.84
C SER A 35 -12.51 -6.67 2.84
N LYS A 36 -12.03 -7.72 2.17
CA LYS A 36 -10.62 -7.88 1.80
C LYS A 36 -10.21 -6.73 0.87
N LYS A 37 -9.06 -6.12 1.14
CA LYS A 37 -8.53 -4.99 0.36
C LYS A 37 -7.11 -5.31 -0.10
N GLU A 38 -6.86 -5.11 -1.38
CA GLU A 38 -5.50 -5.09 -1.90
C GLU A 38 -5.06 -3.65 -2.12
N CYS A 39 -3.90 -3.32 -1.59
CA CYS A 39 -3.28 -2.01 -1.62
C CYS A 39 -1.96 -2.08 -2.36
N TYR A 40 -1.70 -1.08 -3.20
CA TYR A 40 -0.49 -0.97 -4.00
C TYR A 40 0.15 0.38 -3.68
N ILE A 41 1.47 0.40 -3.45
CA ILE A 41 2.27 1.63 -3.46
C ILE A 41 3.16 1.53 -4.70
N VAL A 42 2.89 2.37 -5.69
CA VAL A 42 3.73 2.47 -6.88
C VAL A 42 4.72 3.61 -6.65
N ALA A 43 6.01 3.40 -6.89
CA ALA A 43 7.03 4.44 -6.78
C ALA A 43 7.90 4.48 -8.04
N SER A 44 8.26 5.67 -8.52
CA SER A 44 9.13 5.82 -9.71
C SER A 44 10.56 5.33 -9.44
N ARG A 45 11.00 5.42 -8.19
CA ARG A 45 12.25 4.85 -7.67
C ARG A 45 11.93 4.08 -6.40
N VAL A 46 11.80 2.76 -6.52
CA VAL A 46 11.76 1.89 -5.34
C VAL A 46 13.19 1.77 -4.82
N PRO A 47 13.49 2.14 -3.56
CA PRO A 47 14.79 1.85 -2.96
C PRO A 47 15.02 0.34 -3.08
N LYS A 48 16.18 -0.10 -3.61
CA LYS A 48 16.56 -1.52 -3.70
C LYS A 48 16.21 -2.20 -2.38
N ALA A 49 15.19 -3.06 -2.39
CA ALA A 49 14.64 -3.81 -1.26
C ALA A 49 15.07 -3.26 0.11
N GLY A 50 14.67 -2.03 0.43
CA GLY A 50 14.96 -1.47 1.73
C GLY A 50 14.18 -2.23 2.79
N THR A 51 14.82 -2.59 3.90
CA THR A 51 14.23 -3.23 5.09
C THR A 51 12.87 -2.62 5.48
N ASN A 52 12.68 -1.33 5.20
CA ASN A 52 11.47 -0.57 5.45
C ASN A 52 10.21 -1.13 4.77
N VAL A 53 10.28 -1.68 3.54
CA VAL A 53 9.07 -2.21 2.86
C VAL A 53 8.48 -3.40 3.61
N GLN A 54 9.34 -4.32 4.06
CA GLN A 54 8.91 -5.48 4.85
C GLN A 54 8.32 -5.05 6.19
N VAL A 55 8.94 -4.05 6.84
CA VAL A 55 8.42 -3.45 8.09
C VAL A 55 7.02 -2.88 7.88
N TYR A 56 6.78 -2.14 6.80
CA TYR A 56 5.46 -1.58 6.49
C TYR A 56 4.41 -2.65 6.19
N GLN A 57 4.77 -3.71 5.46
CA GLN A 57 3.89 -4.85 5.23
C GLN A 57 3.52 -5.57 6.53
N ALA A 58 4.49 -5.78 7.41
CA ALA A 58 4.27 -6.42 8.72
C ALA A 58 3.35 -5.56 9.61
N ARG A 59 3.63 -4.26 9.74
CA ARG A 59 2.77 -3.33 10.51
C ARG A 59 1.35 -3.27 9.97
N LEU A 60 1.18 -3.23 8.65
CA LEU A 60 -0.14 -3.19 8.05
C LEU A 60 -0.91 -4.50 8.30
N LYS A 61 -0.25 -5.65 8.18
CA LYS A 61 -0.88 -6.95 8.44
C LYS A 61 -1.31 -7.09 9.91
N GLN A 62 -0.53 -6.56 10.86
CA GLN A 62 -0.88 -6.56 12.28
C GLN A 62 -2.08 -5.66 12.58
N SER A 63 -2.11 -4.43 12.05
CA SER A 63 -3.19 -3.47 12.28
C SER A 63 -4.45 -3.75 11.45
N HIS A 64 -4.28 -4.32 10.26
CA HIS A 64 -5.32 -4.50 9.25
C HIS A 64 -5.19 -5.88 8.56
N PRO A 65 -5.56 -6.98 9.25
CA PRO A 65 -5.27 -8.36 8.78
C PRO A 65 -5.98 -8.76 7.47
N LYS A 66 -7.01 -8.00 7.06
CA LYS A 66 -7.74 -8.21 5.78
C LYS A 66 -7.19 -7.36 4.63
N VAL A 67 -6.06 -6.68 4.84
CA VAL A 67 -5.42 -5.81 3.88
C VAL A 67 -4.06 -6.38 3.48
N SER A 68 -3.78 -6.41 2.18
CA SER A 68 -2.46 -6.78 1.65
C SER A 68 -1.80 -5.57 0.99
N LEU A 69 -0.52 -5.30 1.30
CA LEU A 69 0.27 -4.22 0.68
C LEU A 69 1.32 -4.78 -0.27
N LYS A 70 1.34 -4.29 -1.52
CA LYS A 70 2.37 -4.59 -2.52
C LYS A 70 3.05 -3.28 -2.94
N VAL A 71 4.38 -3.23 -2.90
CA VAL A 71 5.15 -2.09 -3.40
C VAL A 71 5.69 -2.43 -4.79
N ARG A 72 5.43 -1.59 -5.79
CA ARG A 72 5.86 -1.78 -7.19
C ARG A 72 6.65 -0.57 -7.68
N SER A 73 7.60 -0.80 -8.58
CA SER A 73 8.29 0.28 -9.29
C SER A 73 7.67 0.51 -10.66
N MET A 74 7.62 1.75 -11.14
CA MET A 74 7.29 2.08 -12.54
C MET A 74 8.37 1.66 -13.56
N LYS A 75 9.24 0.68 -13.25
CA LYS A 75 10.01 0.03 -14.32
C LYS A 75 9.00 -0.68 -15.19
N ALA A 76 8.61 0.01 -16.25
CA ALA A 76 7.68 -0.47 -17.26
C ALA A 76 8.13 -1.85 -17.71
N GLU A 77 7.25 -2.85 -17.55
CA GLU A 77 7.14 -3.85 -18.60
C GLU A 77 6.72 -3.10 -19.85
N ILE A 78 7.70 -2.72 -20.68
CA ILE A 78 7.43 -2.48 -22.09
C ILE A 78 7.33 -3.88 -22.68
N THR A 79 6.10 -4.41 -22.73
CA THR A 79 5.81 -5.50 -23.66
C THR A 79 5.68 -4.84 -25.03
N ILE A 80 6.74 -4.92 -25.83
CA ILE A 80 6.67 -4.67 -27.27
C ILE A 80 6.02 -5.90 -27.91
#